data_AF-A0A950I359-F1
#
_entry.id   AF-A0A950I359-F1
#
_cell.length_a   1.000
_cell.length_b   1.000
_cell.length_c   1.000
_cell.angle_alpha   90.00
_cell.angle_beta   90.00
_cell.angle_gamma   90.00
#
_symmetry.space_group_name_H-M   'P 1'
#
loop_
_entity.id
_entity.type
_entity.pdbx_description
1 polymer ?
#
loop_
_entity_poly.entity_id
_entity_poly.type
_entity_poly.pdbx_seq_one_letter_code
_entity_poly.pdbx_strand_id
1 'polypeptide(L)'
;MIVTTKQILGRAVVLRKLWHLCAVFAALALCGTASAQQNAVQSVTVNQQGQNIVAKIKLKSAPGKAPIDFKADNPPRIWFDFEGTTNETGKVTQEVGVADVRSASVVQWGERTRVVFNLNKAMNYAQTVEGDTVIVTMGSNTAPVTAVSSTGIPVSKPLATTGRQDLQNIDFRRGSGGEGRIIISLPNNQMTVDARQQGRTIVVNFLKAGLPEPLRRRLDVSDFGTPVQSITTTADGDNVRMVIEPDPKGLWEHSVYQSDTQLVIEVKPVKEQPNKLVQGTQGYRGEKISFNFQDVDLRAVLGIIADESNLNIIASDTVTGKLTLKVKDIPWDQALDVVMQVKGLDMRKNGTVVWIAPKDELLTKEKLELEQKAQIAELEPLKTESFQLNYEKADAFKTVFGVDVGGGGGGGGKNRLLSPRGSA
;
A
#
# COMPACT_ATOMS: atom_id res chain seq x y z
N MET A 1 90.31 -43.68 -8.83
CA MET A 1 89.57 -43.71 -7.55
C MET A 1 88.86 -42.36 -7.40
N ILE A 2 87.72 -42.22 -8.08
CA ILE A 2 86.91 -40.99 -8.12
C ILE A 2 85.56 -41.42 -7.58
N VAL A 3 85.14 -40.89 -6.43
CA VAL A 3 83.75 -40.59 -5.99
C VAL A 3 83.82 -40.31 -4.49
N THR A 4 83.99 -39.06 -4.04
CA THR A 4 83.45 -38.60 -2.74
C THR A 4 83.34 -37.07 -2.64
N THR A 5 82.68 -36.41 -3.59
CA THR A 5 82.44 -34.94 -3.49
C THR A 5 81.05 -34.56 -3.98
N LYS A 6 80.01 -35.31 -3.59
CA LYS A 6 78.60 -35.00 -3.97
C LYS A 6 77.61 -34.90 -2.80
N GLN A 7 78.04 -35.08 -1.55
CA GLN A 7 77.10 -35.13 -0.41
C GLN A 7 76.91 -33.82 0.37
N ILE A 8 77.72 -32.77 0.16
CA ILE A 8 77.64 -31.54 0.97
C ILE A 8 76.80 -30.43 0.31
N LEU A 9 76.66 -30.41 -1.03
CA LEU A 9 75.85 -29.39 -1.72
C LEU A 9 74.32 -29.64 -1.66
N GLY A 10 73.86 -30.86 -1.39
CA GLY A 10 72.43 -31.20 -1.41
C GLY A 10 71.64 -30.64 -0.22
N ARG A 11 72.27 -30.49 0.96
CA ARG A 11 71.59 -30.05 2.19
C ARG A 11 71.33 -28.53 2.22
N ALA A 12 72.20 -27.72 1.61
CA ALA A 12 72.03 -26.27 1.55
C ALA A 12 70.89 -25.82 0.61
N VAL A 13 70.64 -26.57 -0.46
CA VAL A 13 69.57 -26.28 -1.43
C VAL A 13 68.18 -26.63 -0.88
N VAL A 14 68.09 -27.71 -0.08
CA VAL A 14 66.83 -28.11 0.57
C VAL A 14 66.43 -27.13 1.68
N LEU A 15 67.39 -26.64 2.49
CA LEU A 15 67.09 -25.62 3.51
C LEU A 15 66.67 -24.27 2.91
N ARG A 16 67.29 -23.82 1.80
CA ARG A 16 66.88 -22.59 1.10
C ARG A 16 65.50 -22.70 0.45
N LYS A 17 65.16 -23.86 -0.13
CA LYS A 17 63.81 -24.11 -0.66
C LYS A 17 62.74 -24.16 0.45
N LEU A 18 63.07 -24.69 1.63
CA LEU A 18 62.15 -24.72 2.77
C LEU A 18 61.89 -23.32 3.34
N TRP A 19 62.90 -22.45 3.37
CA TRP A 19 62.76 -21.05 3.79
C TRP A 19 61.91 -20.23 2.82
N HIS A 20 62.05 -20.44 1.50
CA HIS A 20 61.18 -19.78 0.52
C HIS A 20 59.75 -20.31 0.53
N LEU A 21 59.54 -21.61 0.84
CA LEU A 21 58.18 -22.16 1.00
C LEU A 21 57.48 -21.60 2.25
N CYS A 22 58.18 -21.47 3.37
CA CYS A 22 57.64 -20.85 4.59
C CYS A 22 57.41 -19.34 4.43
N ALA A 23 58.24 -18.63 3.68
CA ALA A 23 58.04 -17.20 3.39
C ALA A 23 56.83 -16.95 2.48
N VAL A 24 56.55 -17.84 1.52
CA VAL A 24 55.35 -17.78 0.67
C VAL A 24 54.08 -18.14 1.45
N PHE A 25 54.15 -19.12 2.36
CA PHE A 25 53.02 -19.44 3.25
C PHE A 25 52.74 -18.34 4.28
N ALA A 26 53.77 -17.66 4.79
CA ALA A 26 53.61 -16.50 5.67
C ALA A 26 53.08 -15.25 4.93
N ALA A 27 53.44 -15.08 3.65
CA ALA A 27 52.89 -14.01 2.80
C ALA A 27 51.43 -14.26 2.41
N LEU A 28 51.00 -15.52 2.27
CA LEU A 28 49.60 -15.90 2.04
C LEU A 28 48.73 -15.83 3.31
N ALA A 29 49.32 -15.92 4.50
CA ALA A 29 48.61 -15.72 5.78
C ALA A 29 48.38 -14.24 6.14
N LEU A 30 49.01 -13.30 5.41
CA LEU A 30 48.84 -11.85 5.54
C LEU A 30 47.85 -11.25 4.53
N CYS A 31 47.22 -12.08 3.70
CA CYS A 31 45.97 -11.70 3.04
C CYS A 31 44.86 -11.67 4.10
N GLY A 32 44.84 -10.61 4.90
CA GLY A 32 43.72 -10.28 5.74
C GLY A 32 42.46 -10.36 4.90
N THR A 33 41.51 -11.17 5.34
CA THR A 33 40.14 -11.12 4.85
C THR A 33 39.69 -9.67 5.03
N ALA A 34 39.65 -8.90 3.94
CA ALA A 34 39.00 -7.61 3.90
C ALA A 34 37.51 -7.88 4.13
N SER A 35 37.12 -7.98 5.40
CA SER A 35 35.72 -8.00 5.78
C SER A 35 35.17 -6.69 5.25
N ALA A 36 34.22 -6.76 4.31
CA ALA A 36 33.53 -5.57 3.84
C ALA A 36 33.00 -4.85 5.07
N GLN A 37 33.57 -3.69 5.38
CA GLN A 37 33.19 -2.94 6.57
C GLN A 37 31.74 -2.54 6.39
N GLN A 38 30.87 -3.02 7.28
CA GLN A 38 29.43 -2.84 7.16
C GLN A 38 29.13 -1.33 7.13
N ASN A 39 28.48 -0.87 6.06
CA ASN A 39 28.14 0.54 5.91
C ASN A 39 27.00 0.88 6.88
N ALA A 40 26.78 2.16 7.15
CA ALA A 40 25.71 2.58 8.05
C ALA A 40 25.14 3.94 7.66
N VAL A 41 23.82 4.10 7.81
CA VAL A 41 23.17 5.41 7.76
C VAL A 41 23.43 6.13 9.08
N GLN A 42 24.17 7.25 9.02
CA GLN A 42 24.58 8.02 10.19
C GLN A 42 23.64 9.19 10.48
N SER A 43 23.10 9.84 9.46
CA SER A 43 22.09 10.88 9.64
C SER A 43 21.20 11.05 8.41
N VAL A 44 19.98 11.53 8.65
CA VAL A 44 19.05 11.99 7.61
C VAL A 44 18.67 13.42 7.96
N THR A 45 19.00 14.37 7.09
CA THR A 45 18.64 15.79 7.25
C THR A 45 17.78 16.23 6.08
N VAL A 46 16.78 17.06 6.33
CA VAL A 46 15.87 17.56 5.31
C VAL A 46 15.76 19.07 5.47
N ASN A 47 15.99 19.81 4.38
CA ASN A 47 15.91 21.26 4.37
C ASN A 47 15.18 21.73 3.12
N GLN A 48 14.49 22.87 3.22
CA GLN A 48 13.91 23.53 2.05
C GLN A 48 14.96 24.44 1.40
N GLN A 49 15.14 24.32 0.09
CA GLN A 49 16.03 25.16 -0.71
C GLN A 49 15.24 25.71 -1.90
N GLY A 50 14.82 26.98 -1.80
CA GLY A 50 13.91 27.58 -2.78
C GLY A 50 12.57 26.83 -2.83
N GLN A 51 12.19 26.37 -4.03
CA GLN A 51 10.97 25.58 -4.24
C GLN A 51 11.16 24.07 -4.01
N ASN A 52 12.41 23.61 -3.88
CA ASN A 52 12.73 22.20 -3.70
C ASN A 52 12.96 21.88 -2.23
N ILE A 53 12.71 20.63 -1.87
CA ILE A 53 13.06 20.06 -0.57
C ILE A 53 14.26 19.15 -0.81
N VAL A 54 15.36 19.38 -0.11
CA VAL A 54 16.60 18.61 -0.26
C VAL A 54 16.82 17.80 1.01
N ALA A 55 16.77 16.47 0.86
CA ALA A 55 17.15 15.53 1.90
C ALA A 55 18.58 15.02 1.67
N LYS A 56 19.40 14.98 2.71
CA LYS A 56 20.75 14.40 2.71
C LYS A 56 20.78 13.20 3.64
N ILE A 57 21.09 12.03 3.09
CA ILE A 57 21.27 10.77 3.79
C ILE A 57 22.78 10.53 3.86
N LYS A 58 23.37 10.75 5.04
CA LYS A 58 24.81 10.56 5.29
C LYS A 58 25.08 9.10 5.63
N LEU A 59 25.98 8.47 4.90
CA LEU A 59 26.48 7.14 5.14
C LEU A 59 27.87 7.19 5.78
N LYS A 60 28.27 6.08 6.42
CA LYS A 60 29.61 5.88 6.99
C LYS A 60 30.70 5.79 5.91
N SER A 61 30.34 5.32 4.73
CA SER A 61 31.23 5.21 3.57
C SER A 61 30.44 5.37 2.27
N ALA A 62 31.13 5.74 1.19
CA ALA A 62 30.53 5.86 -0.14
C ALA A 62 29.79 4.57 -0.53
N PRO A 63 28.53 4.65 -0.99
CA PRO A 63 27.78 3.45 -1.34
C PRO A 63 28.34 2.85 -2.63
N GLY A 64 28.56 1.53 -2.66
CA GLY A 64 29.09 0.84 -3.84
C GLY A 64 28.15 0.84 -5.04
N LYS A 65 26.84 1.05 -4.80
CA LYS A 65 25.79 1.22 -5.81
C LYS A 65 24.83 2.31 -5.35
N ALA A 66 24.17 3.00 -6.27
CA ALA A 66 23.07 3.89 -5.92
C ALA A 66 21.97 3.11 -5.19
N PRO A 67 21.31 3.71 -4.18
CA PRO A 67 20.24 3.03 -3.47
C PRO A 67 19.05 2.81 -4.38
N ILE A 68 18.33 1.73 -4.12
CA ILE A 68 17.11 1.39 -4.83
C ILE A 68 16.00 2.34 -4.38
N ASP A 69 15.45 3.10 -5.31
CA ASP A 69 14.44 4.11 -5.03
C ASP A 69 13.04 3.68 -5.47
N PHE A 70 12.03 4.10 -4.71
CA PHE A 70 10.62 3.86 -5.04
C PHE A 70 9.73 5.00 -4.53
N LYS A 71 8.68 5.30 -5.29
CA LYS A 71 7.63 6.26 -4.92
C LYS A 71 6.25 5.59 -4.91
N ALA A 72 5.49 5.86 -3.85
CA ALA A 72 4.09 5.52 -3.74
C ALA A 72 3.26 6.79 -3.53
N ASP A 73 2.14 6.93 -4.25
CA ASP A 73 1.23 8.07 -4.09
C ASP A 73 0.16 7.82 -3.01
N ASN A 74 -0.09 6.56 -2.62
CA ASN A 74 -1.07 6.21 -1.60
C ASN A 74 -0.59 5.08 -0.66
N PRO A 75 -0.24 5.38 0.60
CA PRO A 75 0.00 6.72 1.14
C PRO A 75 1.22 7.40 0.47
N PRO A 76 1.26 8.75 0.37
CA PRO A 76 2.38 9.47 -0.24
C PRO A 76 3.72 9.21 0.47
N ARG A 77 4.62 8.48 -0.20
CA ARG A 77 5.93 8.09 0.33
C ARG A 77 6.97 7.99 -0.77
N ILE A 78 8.21 8.35 -0.45
CA ILE A 78 9.39 8.04 -1.26
C ILE A 78 10.37 7.31 -0.35
N TRP A 79 10.95 6.20 -0.79
CA TRP A 79 11.96 5.51 -0.01
C TRP A 79 13.17 5.04 -0.83
N PHE A 80 14.26 4.84 -0.10
CA PHE A 80 15.56 4.45 -0.63
C PHE A 80 16.11 3.27 0.17
N ASP A 81 16.40 2.17 -0.50
CA ASP A 81 16.96 0.97 0.10
C ASP A 81 18.47 0.89 -0.14
N PHE A 82 19.20 0.78 0.95
CA PHE A 82 20.65 0.65 0.99
C PHE A 82 21.02 -0.80 1.34
N GLU A 83 21.67 -1.50 0.40
CA GLU A 83 22.20 -2.85 0.62
C GLU A 83 23.47 -2.81 1.49
N GLY A 84 23.67 -3.84 2.30
CA GLY A 84 24.83 -3.96 3.20
C GLY A 84 24.97 -2.84 4.22
N THR A 85 23.87 -2.18 4.59
CA THR A 85 23.88 -0.94 5.38
C THR A 85 23.04 -1.11 6.66
N THR A 86 23.54 -0.65 7.80
CA THR A 86 22.84 -0.62 9.10
C THR A 86 22.27 0.77 9.43
N ASN A 87 21.43 0.86 10.48
CA ASN A 87 20.98 2.14 11.02
C ASN A 87 21.87 2.57 12.22
N GLU A 88 22.75 3.56 12.01
CA GLU A 88 23.55 4.23 13.06
C GLU A 88 22.96 5.61 13.44
N THR A 89 21.77 5.97 12.96
CA THR A 89 21.14 7.27 13.28
C THR A 89 20.64 7.37 14.73
N GLY A 90 20.54 6.23 15.43
CA GLY A 90 20.02 6.15 16.79
C GLY A 90 18.50 6.28 16.93
N LYS A 91 17.76 6.49 15.83
CA LYS A 91 16.29 6.60 15.82
C LYS A 91 15.69 5.83 14.63
N VAL A 92 14.54 5.19 14.85
CA VAL A 92 13.77 4.54 13.78
C VAL A 92 12.95 5.55 12.98
N THR A 93 12.43 6.58 13.64
CA THR A 93 11.65 7.65 13.00
C THR A 93 12.04 9.00 13.57
N GLN A 94 12.16 9.99 12.69
CA GLN A 94 12.39 11.39 13.00
C GLN A 94 11.25 12.22 12.39
N GLU A 95 10.55 12.98 13.23
CA GLU A 95 9.66 14.04 12.75
C GLU A 95 10.51 15.12 12.07
N VAL A 96 10.14 15.49 10.85
CA VAL A 96 10.86 16.45 10.01
C VAL A 96 10.07 17.75 9.94
N GLY A 97 8.78 17.68 9.57
CA GLY A 97 7.89 18.83 9.53
C GLY A 97 8.32 19.95 8.55
N VAL A 98 9.06 19.63 7.49
CA VAL A 98 9.57 20.61 6.51
C VAL A 98 8.73 20.53 5.24
N ALA A 99 7.98 21.61 4.96
CA ALA A 99 7.08 21.70 3.81
C ALA A 99 6.16 20.47 3.68
N ASP A 100 6.31 19.68 2.62
CA ASP A 100 5.51 18.48 2.37
C ASP A 100 6.15 17.18 2.91
N VAL A 101 7.33 17.23 3.54
CA VAL A 101 7.95 16.07 4.20
C VAL A 101 7.56 16.07 5.68
N ARG A 102 6.72 15.12 6.07
CA ARG A 102 6.24 14.95 7.44
C ARG A 102 7.31 14.34 8.33
N SER A 103 7.81 13.16 7.97
CA SER A 103 8.81 12.44 8.76
C SER A 103 9.74 11.61 7.89
N ALA A 104 10.92 11.29 8.42
CA ALA A 104 11.86 10.35 7.84
C ALA A 104 12.00 9.13 8.75
N SER A 105 11.85 7.92 8.22
CA SER A 105 12.01 6.67 8.96
C SER A 105 13.18 5.86 8.41
N VAL A 106 14.05 5.35 9.28
CA VAL A 106 15.20 4.52 8.92
C VAL A 106 14.98 3.13 9.51
N VAL A 107 14.51 2.22 8.67
CA VAL A 107 14.12 0.87 9.06
C VAL A 107 15.15 -0.13 8.55
N GLN A 108 15.79 -0.86 9.46
CA GLN A 108 16.73 -1.91 9.09
C GLN A 108 16.04 -3.28 9.13
N TRP A 109 16.22 -4.07 8.07
CA TRP A 109 15.76 -5.45 7.98
C TRP A 109 16.84 -6.32 7.32
N GLY A 110 17.43 -7.23 8.10
CA GLY A 110 18.57 -8.03 7.65
C GLY A 110 19.77 -7.16 7.27
N GLU A 111 20.25 -7.33 6.04
CA GLU A 111 21.36 -6.55 5.46
C GLU A 111 20.91 -5.28 4.72
N ARG A 112 19.62 -4.94 4.74
CA ARG A 112 19.11 -3.75 4.05
C ARG A 112 18.61 -2.71 5.05
N THR A 113 18.91 -1.45 4.78
CA THR A 113 18.32 -0.30 5.48
C THR A 113 17.45 0.49 4.51
N ARG A 114 16.18 0.67 4.85
CA ARG A 114 15.21 1.46 4.09
C ARG A 114 15.02 2.82 4.76
N VAL A 115 15.33 3.90 4.03
CA VAL A 115 15.02 5.27 4.44
C VAL A 115 13.72 5.70 3.75
N VAL A 116 12.66 5.91 4.53
CA VAL A 116 11.31 6.29 4.06
C VAL A 116 11.02 7.74 4.41
N PHE A 117 10.75 8.57 3.41
CA PHE A 117 10.15 9.90 3.59
C PHE A 117 8.63 9.79 3.50
N ASN A 118 7.94 10.05 4.62
CA ASN A 118 6.49 10.14 4.67
C ASN A 118 6.07 11.56 4.29
N LEU A 119 5.20 11.69 3.29
CA LEU A 119 4.86 12.97 2.70
C LEU A 119 3.41 13.37 2.99
N ASN A 120 3.13 14.68 3.04
CA ASN A 120 1.78 15.22 3.17
C ASN A 120 0.99 15.11 1.84
N LYS A 121 1.71 15.12 0.71
CA LYS A 121 1.16 14.92 -0.64
C LYS A 121 2.20 14.26 -1.54
N ALA A 122 1.76 13.68 -2.66
CA ALA A 122 2.66 13.07 -3.64
C ALA A 122 3.63 14.12 -4.23
N MET A 123 4.89 13.74 -4.40
CA MET A 123 5.97 14.59 -4.92
C MET A 123 6.82 13.83 -5.95
N ASN A 124 7.38 14.55 -6.91
CA ASN A 124 8.45 14.02 -7.74
C ASN A 124 9.79 14.16 -7.03
N TYR A 125 10.76 13.32 -7.39
CA TYR A 125 12.11 13.40 -6.84
C TYR A 125 13.18 13.10 -7.88
N ALA A 126 14.39 13.52 -7.55
CA ALA A 126 15.61 13.09 -8.18
C ALA A 126 16.66 12.81 -7.10
N GLN A 127 17.56 11.87 -7.35
CA GLN A 127 18.65 11.55 -6.44
C GLN A 127 20.02 11.68 -7.10
N THR A 128 21.01 12.05 -6.31
CA THR A 128 22.44 12.03 -6.66
C THR A 128 23.27 11.48 -5.50
N VAL A 129 24.42 10.90 -5.79
CA VAL A 129 25.37 10.40 -4.80
C VAL A 129 26.61 11.29 -4.83
N GLU A 130 26.97 11.87 -3.70
CA GLU A 130 28.13 12.73 -3.52
C GLU A 130 29.01 12.17 -2.38
N GLY A 131 30.05 11.42 -2.75
CA GLY A 131 30.89 10.71 -1.79
C GLY A 131 30.10 9.71 -0.95
N ASP A 132 30.02 9.94 0.35
CA ASP A 132 29.28 9.16 1.33
C ASP A 132 27.86 9.68 1.59
N THR A 133 27.37 10.62 0.80
CA THR A 133 26.06 11.24 1.00
C THR A 133 25.15 10.99 -0.20
N VAL A 134 23.96 10.45 0.04
CA VAL A 134 22.89 10.43 -0.96
C VAL A 134 22.00 11.65 -0.78
N ILE A 135 21.84 12.41 -1.85
CA ILE A 135 21.05 13.65 -1.87
C ILE A 135 19.80 13.40 -2.67
N VAL A 136 18.66 13.67 -2.07
CA VAL A 136 17.34 13.52 -2.65
C VAL A 136 16.70 14.90 -2.77
N THR A 137 16.52 15.36 -4.00
CA THR A 137 15.74 16.56 -4.31
C THR A 137 14.29 16.15 -4.51
N MET A 138 13.37 16.72 -3.76
CA MET A 138 11.93 16.53 -3.89
C MET A 138 11.28 17.84 -4.32
N GLY A 139 10.26 17.75 -5.17
CA GLY A 139 9.53 18.89 -5.69
C GLY A 139 8.12 18.53 -6.12
N SER A 140 7.40 19.50 -6.69
CA SER A 140 6.01 19.31 -7.11
C SER A 140 5.84 18.09 -8.04
N ASN A 141 4.73 17.34 -7.87
CA ASN A 141 4.37 16.20 -8.72
C ASN A 141 3.99 16.63 -10.17
N THR A 142 3.85 17.93 -10.43
CA THR A 142 3.45 18.47 -11.74
C THR A 142 4.62 18.82 -12.66
N ALA A 143 5.85 18.83 -12.15
CA ALA A 143 7.05 19.19 -12.90
C ALA A 143 8.18 18.17 -12.70
N PRO A 144 9.05 17.97 -13.70
CA PRO A 144 10.26 17.18 -13.52
C PRO A 144 11.18 17.86 -12.49
N VAL A 145 11.79 17.05 -11.62
CA VAL A 145 12.72 17.51 -10.59
C VAL A 145 14.15 17.19 -11.03
N THR A 146 15.03 18.17 -10.96
CA THR A 146 16.46 17.98 -11.26
C THR A 146 17.23 17.72 -9.96
N ALA A 147 18.14 16.74 -9.96
CA ALA A 147 19.00 16.49 -8.81
C ALA A 147 19.90 17.72 -8.56
N VAL A 148 20.11 18.07 -7.28
CA VAL A 148 21.03 19.14 -6.89
C VAL A 148 22.16 18.57 -6.03
N SER A 149 23.33 19.19 -6.10
CA SER A 149 24.48 18.86 -5.25
C SER A 149 24.23 19.25 -3.78
N SER A 150 25.18 18.92 -2.91
CA SER A 150 25.16 19.33 -1.51
C SER A 150 25.11 20.87 -1.33
N THR A 151 25.58 21.60 -2.34
CA THR A 151 25.59 23.06 -2.45
C THR A 151 24.39 23.66 -3.19
N GLY A 152 23.41 22.84 -3.61
CA GLY A 152 22.19 23.29 -4.26
C GLY A 152 22.34 23.60 -5.76
N ILE A 153 23.44 23.19 -6.39
CA ILE A 153 23.69 23.39 -7.83
C ILE A 153 23.10 22.20 -8.61
N PRO A 154 22.36 22.43 -9.72
CA PRO A 154 21.86 21.35 -10.55
C PRO A 154 22.99 20.44 -11.05
N VAL A 155 22.83 19.14 -10.88
CA VAL A 155 23.74 18.12 -11.43
C VAL A 155 23.05 17.35 -12.54
N SER A 156 23.69 17.30 -13.70
CA SER A 156 23.31 16.41 -14.79
C SER A 156 23.77 14.99 -14.44
N LYS A 157 22.83 14.07 -14.24
CA LYS A 157 23.11 12.64 -14.05
C LYS A 157 23.88 12.14 -15.29
N PRO A 158 25.05 11.49 -15.14
CA PRO A 158 25.65 10.73 -16.24
C PRO A 158 24.61 9.71 -16.69
N LEU A 159 24.34 9.65 -18.00
CA LEU A 159 23.36 8.75 -18.57
C LEU A 159 23.81 7.31 -18.30
N ALA A 160 23.41 6.72 -17.17
CA ALA A 160 23.61 5.31 -16.93
C ALA A 160 22.80 4.56 -17.98
N THR A 161 23.51 4.02 -18.95
CA THR A 161 23.05 3.09 -19.98
C THR A 161 22.91 1.71 -19.35
N THR A 162 22.06 1.60 -18.33
CA THR A 162 21.40 0.31 -18.08
C THR A 162 20.53 0.09 -19.31
N GLY A 163 20.96 -0.80 -20.21
CA GLY A 163 20.21 -1.14 -21.42
C GLY A 163 18.78 -1.53 -21.05
N ARG A 164 17.83 -1.29 -21.96
CA ARG A 164 16.41 -1.61 -21.78
C ARG A 164 16.25 -3.00 -21.17
N GLN A 165 15.61 -3.09 -20.00
CA GLN A 165 15.40 -4.36 -19.31
C GLN A 165 13.93 -4.78 -19.42
N ASP A 166 13.69 -6.02 -19.80
CA ASP A 166 12.33 -6.50 -20.06
C ASP A 166 11.59 -6.87 -18.77
N LEU A 167 10.29 -6.53 -18.72
CA LEU A 167 9.39 -7.08 -17.70
C LEU A 167 9.31 -8.60 -17.84
N GLN A 168 9.38 -9.31 -16.71
CA GLN A 168 9.48 -10.77 -16.70
C GLN A 168 8.09 -11.42 -16.73
N ASN A 169 7.15 -10.90 -15.95
CA ASN A 169 5.80 -11.46 -15.86
C ASN A 169 4.79 -10.46 -15.29
N ILE A 170 3.52 -10.64 -15.63
CA ILE A 170 2.37 -9.92 -15.06
C ILE A 170 1.28 -10.96 -14.74
N ASP A 171 0.97 -11.11 -13.45
CA ASP A 171 -0.03 -12.03 -12.92
C ASP A 171 -1.13 -11.27 -12.17
N PHE A 172 -2.33 -11.83 -12.12
CA PHE A 172 -3.46 -11.30 -11.36
C PHE A 172 -4.05 -12.37 -10.46
N ARG A 173 -4.30 -12.02 -9.20
CA ARG A 173 -4.92 -12.92 -8.23
C ARG A 173 -5.99 -12.21 -7.43
N ARG A 174 -7.06 -12.94 -7.12
CA ARG A 174 -8.03 -12.55 -6.10
C ARG A 174 -7.49 -12.93 -4.72
N GLY A 175 -7.45 -11.97 -3.80
CA GLY A 175 -7.15 -12.20 -2.40
C GLY A 175 -8.37 -12.61 -1.57
N SER A 176 -8.13 -13.05 -0.34
CA SER A 176 -9.18 -13.60 0.53
C SER A 176 -10.24 -12.56 0.95
N GLY A 177 -9.88 -11.27 1.00
CA GLY A 177 -10.78 -10.17 1.34
C GLY A 177 -11.55 -9.60 0.13
N GLY A 178 -11.41 -10.21 -1.05
CA GLY A 178 -11.99 -9.70 -2.30
C GLY A 178 -11.14 -8.63 -2.99
N GLU A 179 -9.90 -8.43 -2.53
CA GLU A 179 -8.93 -7.56 -3.19
C GLU A 179 -8.41 -8.16 -4.51
N GLY A 180 -8.16 -7.29 -5.48
CA GLY A 180 -7.41 -7.64 -6.69
C GLY A 180 -5.93 -7.37 -6.46
N ARG A 181 -5.08 -8.39 -6.61
CA ARG A 181 -3.63 -8.29 -6.49
C ARG A 181 -2.99 -8.47 -7.86
N ILE A 182 -2.40 -7.40 -8.38
CA ILE A 182 -1.58 -7.41 -9.60
C ILE A 182 -0.13 -7.62 -9.17
N ILE A 183 0.52 -8.67 -9.68
CA ILE A 183 1.89 -9.06 -9.33
C ILE A 183 2.75 -8.94 -10.58
N ILE A 184 3.70 -8.02 -10.58
CA ILE A 184 4.61 -7.76 -11.69
C ILE A 184 6.00 -8.24 -11.29
N SER A 185 6.57 -9.14 -12.09
CA SER A 185 7.95 -9.58 -11.94
C SER A 185 8.87 -8.67 -12.75
N LEU A 186 9.73 -7.95 -12.04
CA LEU A 186 10.74 -7.05 -12.57
C LEU A 186 12.04 -7.82 -12.86
N PRO A 187 12.84 -7.39 -13.83
CA PRO A 187 14.13 -8.03 -14.15
C PRO A 187 15.16 -7.86 -13.02
N ASN A 188 15.04 -6.78 -12.25
CA ASN A 188 15.86 -6.49 -11.07
C ASN A 188 15.11 -5.51 -10.16
N ASN A 189 15.69 -5.24 -8.99
CA ASN A 189 15.14 -4.32 -8.01
C ASN A 189 15.51 -2.85 -8.27
N GLN A 190 16.30 -2.53 -9.30
CA GLN A 190 16.77 -1.17 -9.62
C GLN A 190 15.92 -0.47 -10.70
N MET A 191 14.92 -1.16 -11.27
CA MET A 191 14.00 -0.56 -12.24
C MET A 191 13.16 0.51 -11.55
N THR A 192 13.22 1.74 -12.06
CA THR A 192 12.39 2.83 -11.54
C THR A 192 10.94 2.63 -11.95
N VAL A 193 10.04 2.63 -10.96
CA VAL A 193 8.59 2.49 -11.13
C VAL A 193 7.89 3.72 -10.59
N ASP A 194 6.98 4.28 -11.38
CA ASP A 194 6.08 5.37 -10.98
C ASP A 194 4.64 4.87 -11.04
N ALA A 195 4.01 4.67 -9.87
CA ALA A 195 2.64 4.20 -9.75
C ALA A 195 1.74 5.29 -9.14
N ARG A 196 0.75 5.73 -9.91
CA ARG A 196 -0.10 6.87 -9.55
C ARG A 196 -1.55 6.65 -9.95
N GLN A 197 -2.47 7.21 -9.17
CA GLN A 197 -3.88 7.26 -9.54
C GLN A 197 -4.14 8.43 -10.49
N GLN A 198 -4.72 8.15 -11.67
CA GLN A 198 -5.16 9.14 -12.64
C GLN A 198 -6.68 9.03 -12.82
N GLY A 199 -7.41 9.96 -12.22
CA GLY A 199 -8.87 9.91 -12.15
C GLY A 199 -9.34 8.63 -11.44
N ARG A 200 -10.04 7.77 -12.18
CA ARG A 200 -10.50 6.46 -11.68
C ARG A 200 -9.60 5.29 -12.05
N THR A 201 -8.46 5.52 -12.70
CA THR A 201 -7.52 4.47 -13.11
C THR A 201 -6.24 4.54 -12.29
N ILE A 202 -5.52 3.41 -12.21
CA ILE A 202 -4.15 3.39 -11.67
C ILE A 202 -3.22 3.21 -12.86
N VAL A 203 -2.28 4.15 -13.02
CA VAL A 203 -1.30 4.16 -14.09
C VAL A 203 0.07 3.90 -13.50
N VAL A 204 0.74 2.89 -14.05
CA VAL A 204 2.06 2.45 -13.61
C VAL A 204 3.03 2.54 -14.78
N ASN A 205 4.06 3.35 -14.61
CA ASN A 205 5.11 3.56 -15.60
C ASN A 205 6.39 2.86 -15.13
N PHE A 206 6.91 1.99 -15.97
CA PHE A 206 8.20 1.33 -15.78
C PHE A 206 9.21 2.05 -16.68
N LEU A 207 10.14 2.79 -16.08
CA LEU A 207 11.08 3.61 -16.83
C LEU A 207 12.23 2.76 -17.38
N LYS A 208 12.63 3.01 -18.64
CA LYS A 208 13.67 2.24 -19.34
C LYS A 208 13.39 0.73 -19.41
N ALA A 209 12.11 0.36 -19.53
CA ALA A 209 11.65 -1.02 -19.53
C ALA A 209 11.23 -1.50 -20.93
N GLY A 210 11.45 -2.78 -21.21
CA GLY A 210 10.91 -3.46 -22.38
C GLY A 210 9.69 -4.31 -22.05
N LEU A 211 8.81 -4.44 -23.04
CA LEU A 211 7.59 -5.23 -22.93
C LEU A 211 7.64 -6.38 -23.94
N PRO A 212 7.99 -7.60 -23.49
CA PRO A 212 7.95 -8.79 -24.33
C PRO A 212 6.57 -8.99 -24.96
N GLU A 213 6.54 -9.56 -26.17
CA GLU A 213 5.31 -9.80 -26.93
C GLU A 213 4.22 -10.54 -26.12
N PRO A 214 4.52 -11.59 -25.32
CA PRO A 214 3.49 -12.28 -24.54
C PRO A 214 2.80 -11.40 -23.47
N LEU A 215 3.46 -10.33 -23.04
CA LEU A 215 2.95 -9.39 -22.05
C LEU A 215 2.22 -8.20 -22.68
N ARG A 216 2.25 -8.05 -24.01
CA ARG A 216 1.51 -7.02 -24.77
C ARG A 216 0.04 -7.37 -24.93
N ARG A 217 -0.67 -7.48 -23.81
CA ARG A 217 -2.08 -7.90 -23.78
C ARG A 217 -2.91 -7.10 -22.79
N ARG A 218 -4.22 -7.13 -23.00
CA ARG A 218 -5.23 -6.70 -22.03
C ARG A 218 -5.74 -7.94 -21.29
N LEU A 219 -5.63 -7.92 -19.96
CA LEU A 219 -6.21 -8.91 -19.08
C LEU A 219 -7.60 -8.43 -18.66
N ASP A 220 -8.63 -9.22 -18.95
CA ASP A 220 -9.96 -9.06 -18.36
C ASP A 220 -10.01 -9.89 -17.07
N VAL A 221 -10.33 -9.24 -15.96
CA VAL A 221 -10.36 -9.84 -14.62
C VAL A 221 -11.67 -9.55 -13.88
N SER A 222 -12.69 -9.12 -14.62
CA SER A 222 -14.02 -8.78 -14.10
C SER A 222 -14.70 -9.94 -13.36
N ASP A 223 -14.53 -11.18 -13.85
CA ASP A 223 -15.15 -12.39 -13.27
C ASP A 223 -14.58 -12.82 -11.91
N PHE A 224 -13.45 -12.24 -11.50
CA PHE A 224 -12.80 -12.59 -10.24
C PHE A 224 -13.47 -11.92 -9.02
N GLY A 225 -14.52 -11.12 -9.20
CA GLY A 225 -15.24 -10.50 -8.08
C GLY A 225 -14.33 -9.63 -7.22
N THR A 226 -13.45 -8.88 -7.88
CA THR A 226 -12.58 -7.85 -7.28
C THR A 226 -12.98 -6.48 -7.83
N PRO A 227 -12.50 -5.37 -7.24
CA PRO A 227 -12.72 -4.06 -7.83
C PRO A 227 -12.02 -3.87 -9.18
N VAL A 228 -11.03 -4.69 -9.55
CA VAL A 228 -10.31 -4.56 -10.83
C VAL A 228 -11.13 -5.21 -11.93
N GLN A 229 -11.36 -4.47 -13.03
CA GLN A 229 -12.05 -4.96 -14.22
C GLN A 229 -11.06 -5.36 -15.31
N SER A 230 -10.04 -4.53 -15.56
CA SER A 230 -9.03 -4.84 -16.57
C SER A 230 -7.64 -4.30 -16.26
N ILE A 231 -6.63 -4.92 -16.87
CA ILE A 231 -5.22 -4.52 -16.81
C ILE A 231 -4.69 -4.49 -18.23
N THR A 232 -4.31 -3.31 -18.72
CA THR A 232 -3.76 -3.11 -20.07
C THR A 232 -2.30 -2.70 -19.97
N THR A 233 -1.40 -3.43 -20.63
CA THR A 233 0.05 -3.11 -20.63
C THR A 233 0.51 -2.83 -22.04
N THR A 234 1.11 -1.66 -22.26
CA THR A 234 1.55 -1.17 -23.56
C THR A 234 2.98 -0.64 -23.50
N ALA A 235 3.74 -0.82 -24.58
CA ALA A 235 5.02 -0.14 -24.73
C ALA A 235 4.78 1.36 -24.99
N ASP A 236 5.57 2.22 -24.35
CA ASP A 236 5.50 3.68 -24.46
C ASP A 236 6.91 4.24 -24.67
N GLY A 237 7.37 4.23 -25.93
CA GLY A 237 8.76 4.55 -26.29
C GLY A 237 9.76 3.61 -25.60
N ASP A 238 10.64 4.19 -24.78
CA ASP A 238 11.63 3.47 -23.95
C ASP A 238 11.05 2.95 -22.63
N ASN A 239 9.78 3.23 -22.35
CA ASN A 239 9.10 2.84 -21.12
C ASN A 239 8.03 1.78 -21.39
N VAL A 240 7.47 1.24 -20.32
CA VAL A 240 6.24 0.46 -20.35
C VAL A 240 5.19 1.17 -19.51
N ARG A 241 3.98 1.30 -20.06
CA ARG A 241 2.82 1.85 -19.36
C ARG A 241 1.81 0.75 -19.12
N MET A 242 1.47 0.53 -17.85
CA MET A 242 0.37 -0.32 -17.42
C MET A 242 -0.78 0.56 -16.91
N VAL A 243 -1.99 0.26 -17.36
CA VAL A 243 -3.23 0.90 -16.93
C VAL A 243 -4.12 -0.15 -16.29
N ILE A 244 -4.44 0.05 -15.02
CA ILE A 244 -5.37 -0.78 -14.26
C ILE A 244 -6.69 0.00 -14.19
N GLU A 245 -7.77 -0.63 -14.64
CA GLU A 245 -9.11 -0.07 -14.68
C GLU A 245 -9.98 -0.79 -13.62
N PRO A 246 -10.29 -0.12 -12.51
CA PRO A 246 -11.25 -0.60 -11.54
C PRO A 246 -12.71 -0.38 -11.98
N ASP A 247 -13.65 -0.97 -11.26
CA ASP A 247 -15.08 -0.82 -11.46
C ASP A 247 -15.48 0.67 -11.34
N PRO A 248 -16.12 1.25 -12.38
CA PRO A 248 -16.57 2.63 -12.36
C PRO A 248 -17.68 2.90 -11.35
N LYS A 249 -18.34 1.88 -10.79
CA LYS A 249 -19.41 2.03 -9.79
C LYS A 249 -18.91 1.82 -8.36
N GLY A 250 -17.84 1.04 -8.17
CA GLY A 250 -17.29 0.72 -6.85
C GLY A 250 -16.37 1.80 -6.28
N LEU A 251 -16.39 1.97 -4.96
CA LEU A 251 -15.29 2.63 -4.23
C LEU A 251 -14.18 1.62 -3.96
N TRP A 252 -12.94 2.06 -4.09
CA TRP A 252 -11.77 1.24 -3.91
C TRP A 252 -10.61 2.06 -3.34
N GLU A 253 -9.77 1.37 -2.60
CA GLU A 253 -8.48 1.86 -2.14
C GLU A 253 -7.40 1.01 -2.79
N HIS A 254 -6.24 1.58 -3.05
CA HIS A 254 -5.10 0.85 -3.58
C HIS A 254 -3.85 1.06 -2.74
N SER A 255 -2.98 0.07 -2.74
CA SER A 255 -1.65 0.16 -2.14
C SER A 255 -0.63 -0.45 -3.09
N VAL A 256 0.51 0.22 -3.23
CA VAL A 256 1.62 -0.24 -4.07
C VAL A 256 2.84 -0.46 -3.21
N TYR A 257 3.46 -1.63 -3.36
CA TYR A 257 4.71 -1.94 -2.68
C TYR A 257 5.58 -2.82 -3.56
N GLN A 258 6.89 -2.70 -3.38
CA GLN A 258 7.89 -3.53 -4.05
C GLN A 258 8.68 -4.33 -3.01
N SER A 259 8.80 -5.63 -3.26
CA SER A 259 9.67 -6.55 -2.52
C SER A 259 10.63 -7.18 -3.51
N ASP A 260 11.91 -6.86 -3.37
CA ASP A 260 12.97 -7.32 -4.28
C ASP A 260 12.64 -7.06 -5.76
N THR A 261 12.41 -8.13 -6.52
CA THR A 261 12.07 -8.11 -7.95
C THR A 261 10.57 -8.21 -8.22
N GLN A 262 9.73 -8.14 -7.19
CA GLN A 262 8.27 -8.16 -7.33
C GLN A 262 7.65 -6.82 -6.95
N LEU A 263 6.92 -6.23 -7.89
CA LEU A 263 6.02 -5.11 -7.63
C LEU A 263 4.61 -5.66 -7.45
N VAL A 264 3.96 -5.27 -6.36
CA VAL A 264 2.59 -5.67 -6.07
C VAL A 264 1.71 -4.45 -5.93
N ILE A 265 0.59 -4.47 -6.64
CA ILE A 265 -0.47 -3.47 -6.55
C ILE A 265 -1.70 -4.19 -6.03
N GLU A 266 -2.16 -3.81 -4.85
CA GLU A 266 -3.41 -4.31 -4.29
C GLU A 266 -4.50 -3.26 -4.48
N VAL A 267 -5.67 -3.69 -4.93
CA VAL A 267 -6.87 -2.86 -5.05
C VAL A 267 -7.99 -3.50 -4.23
N LYS A 268 -8.40 -2.83 -3.16
CA LYS A 268 -9.36 -3.34 -2.17
C LYS A 268 -10.70 -2.61 -2.32
N PRO A 269 -11.84 -3.32 -2.25
CA PRO A 269 -13.14 -2.66 -2.22
C PRO A 269 -13.27 -1.88 -0.92
N VAL A 270 -13.69 -0.63 -1.01
CA VAL A 270 -14.08 0.12 0.20
C VAL A 270 -15.55 -0.17 0.44
N LYS A 271 -15.83 -0.97 1.48
CA LYS A 271 -17.20 -1.20 1.93
C LYS A 271 -17.68 0.08 2.60
N GLU A 272 -18.65 0.77 1.99
CA GLU A 272 -19.38 1.83 2.67
C GLU A 272 -20.11 1.19 3.85
N GLN A 273 -19.70 1.50 5.07
CA GLN A 273 -20.49 1.16 6.24
C GLN A 273 -21.50 2.31 6.41
N PRO A 274 -22.80 2.10 6.11
CA PRO A 274 -23.80 3.18 6.14
C PRO A 274 -23.96 3.81 7.54
N ASN A 275 -23.48 3.13 8.59
CA ASN A 275 -23.54 3.57 9.98
C ASN A 275 -22.23 4.15 10.52
N LYS A 276 -21.20 4.35 9.68
CA LYS A 276 -19.98 5.07 10.07
C LYS A 276 -19.80 6.31 9.21
N LEU A 277 -19.71 7.46 9.87
CA LEU A 277 -19.37 8.73 9.24
C LEU A 277 -17.91 8.78 8.72
N VAL A 278 -17.08 7.80 9.10
CA VAL A 278 -15.67 7.73 8.70
C VAL A 278 -15.38 6.38 8.03
N GLN A 279 -14.91 6.47 6.79
CA GLN A 279 -14.55 5.36 5.93
C GLN A 279 -13.01 5.31 5.83
N GLY A 280 -12.43 4.17 6.20
CA GLY A 280 -10.99 3.91 6.10
C GLY A 280 -10.17 4.41 7.31
N THR A 281 -8.92 3.95 7.38
CA THR A 281 -7.90 4.19 8.41
C THR A 281 -7.46 5.66 8.55
N GLN A 282 -8.25 6.60 8.05
CA GLN A 282 -8.01 8.03 8.01
C GLN A 282 -8.92 8.64 9.08
N GLY A 283 -8.32 9.16 10.16
CA GLY A 283 -9.03 9.71 11.31
C GLY A 283 -10.04 10.81 10.98
N TYR A 284 -10.82 11.21 11.98
CA TYR A 284 -11.87 12.24 11.93
C TYR A 284 -11.49 13.45 11.04
N ARG A 285 -12.30 13.71 10.01
CA ARG A 285 -12.03 14.69 8.92
C ARG A 285 -12.97 15.90 8.95
N GLY A 286 -13.90 15.96 9.89
CA GLY A 286 -14.83 17.07 10.01
C GLY A 286 -14.13 18.41 10.24
N GLU A 287 -14.82 19.50 9.86
CA GLU A 287 -14.40 20.85 10.24
C GLU A 287 -14.27 20.95 11.77
N LYS A 288 -13.25 21.67 12.23
CA LYS A 288 -12.94 21.78 13.65
C LYS A 288 -13.92 22.75 14.31
N ILE A 289 -14.53 22.27 15.37
CA ILE A 289 -15.55 22.99 16.13
C ILE A 289 -15.12 23.13 17.58
N SER A 290 -15.61 24.21 18.21
CA SER A 290 -15.40 24.47 19.63
C SER A 290 -16.73 24.88 20.26
N PHE A 291 -17.21 24.07 21.20
CA PHE A 291 -18.49 24.30 21.88
C PHE A 291 -18.36 24.10 23.38
N ASN A 292 -19.18 24.82 24.13
CA ASN A 292 -19.30 24.66 25.58
C ASN A 292 -20.78 24.60 25.95
N PHE A 293 -21.29 23.38 26.09
CA PHE A 293 -22.64 23.09 26.53
C PHE A 293 -22.65 22.73 28.01
N GLN A 294 -23.51 23.39 28.78
CA GLN A 294 -23.75 23.06 30.17
C GLN A 294 -25.25 22.87 30.38
N ASP A 295 -25.65 21.66 30.77
CA ASP A 295 -27.05 21.29 31.00
C ASP A 295 -28.00 21.56 29.80
N VAL A 296 -27.53 21.31 28.58
CA VAL A 296 -28.29 21.54 27.34
C VAL A 296 -29.02 20.27 26.90
N ASP A 297 -30.19 20.42 26.30
CA ASP A 297 -30.94 19.31 25.70
C ASP A 297 -30.13 18.65 24.56
N LEU A 298 -30.09 17.32 24.55
CA LEU A 298 -29.36 16.54 23.56
C LEU A 298 -29.79 16.82 22.12
N ARG A 299 -31.09 17.08 21.89
CA ARG A 299 -31.60 17.42 20.56
C ARG A 299 -31.09 18.76 20.08
N ALA A 300 -30.96 19.73 20.98
CA ALA A 300 -30.38 21.04 20.66
C ALA A 300 -28.89 20.92 20.30
N VAL A 301 -28.15 20.06 21.02
CA VAL A 301 -26.73 19.79 20.70
C VAL A 301 -26.60 19.12 19.33
N LEU A 302 -27.44 18.13 19.01
CA LEU A 302 -27.43 17.48 17.70
C LEU A 302 -27.80 18.45 16.56
N GLY A 303 -28.72 19.39 16.81
CA GLY A 303 -29.08 20.44 15.86
C GLY A 303 -27.90 21.36 15.53
N ILE A 304 -27.18 21.83 16.55
CA ILE A 304 -25.99 22.69 16.36
C ILE A 304 -24.89 21.95 15.58
N ILE A 305 -24.69 20.66 15.84
CA ILE A 305 -23.73 19.85 15.07
C ILE A 305 -24.21 19.68 13.61
N ALA A 306 -25.51 19.54 13.37
CA ALA A 306 -26.09 19.49 12.02
C ALA A 306 -25.81 20.76 11.22
N ASP A 307 -26.05 21.93 11.83
CA ASP A 307 -25.84 23.24 11.22
C ASP A 307 -24.37 23.44 10.83
N GLU A 308 -23.45 23.07 11.72
CA GLU A 308 -22.00 23.24 11.50
C GLU A 308 -21.42 22.22 10.52
N SER A 309 -22.04 21.03 10.40
CA SER A 309 -21.58 19.95 9.50
C SER A 309 -22.25 19.96 8.11
N ASN A 310 -23.20 20.87 7.87
CA ASN A 310 -24.09 20.86 6.70
C ASN A 310 -24.81 19.51 6.51
N LEU A 311 -25.08 18.78 7.59
CA LEU A 311 -25.82 17.52 7.54
C LEU A 311 -27.28 17.73 7.94
N ASN A 312 -28.18 17.07 7.22
CA ASN A 312 -29.60 17.02 7.61
C ASN A 312 -29.78 15.93 8.67
N ILE A 313 -29.62 16.28 9.95
CA ILE A 313 -29.82 15.35 11.07
C ILE A 313 -31.27 15.40 11.56
N ILE A 314 -31.91 14.23 11.66
CA ILE A 314 -33.24 14.04 12.24
C ILE A 314 -33.09 13.18 13.49
N ALA A 315 -33.36 13.77 14.66
CA ALA A 315 -33.40 13.04 15.93
C ALA A 315 -34.82 12.52 16.19
N SER A 316 -34.97 11.26 16.64
CA SER A 316 -36.27 10.73 17.05
C SER A 316 -36.81 11.43 18.30
N ASP A 317 -38.13 11.36 18.50
CA ASP A 317 -38.81 11.97 19.66
C ASP A 317 -38.32 11.38 20.99
N THR A 318 -37.87 10.13 20.95
CA THR A 318 -37.31 9.34 22.06
C THR A 318 -35.89 9.74 22.47
N VAL A 319 -35.18 10.53 21.65
CA VAL A 319 -33.88 11.12 22.03
C VAL A 319 -34.13 12.18 23.10
N THR A 320 -34.03 11.77 24.36
CA THR A 320 -34.24 12.61 25.53
C THR A 320 -33.02 12.58 26.44
N GLY A 321 -32.73 13.70 27.09
CA GLY A 321 -31.68 13.79 28.08
C GLY A 321 -30.86 15.08 27.97
N LYS A 322 -30.25 15.46 29.08
CA LYS A 322 -29.36 16.62 29.15
C LYS A 322 -27.90 16.19 29.02
N LEU A 323 -27.10 17.06 28.40
CA LEU A 323 -25.67 16.86 28.21
C LEU A 323 -24.89 18.11 28.63
N THR A 324 -23.77 17.86 29.31
CA THR A 324 -22.73 18.85 29.55
C THR A 324 -21.50 18.40 28.78
N LEU A 325 -21.06 19.20 27.81
CA LEU A 325 -19.98 18.87 26.89
C LEU A 325 -19.16 20.12 26.60
N LYS A 326 -17.85 20.04 26.82
CA LYS A 326 -16.90 21.08 26.45
C LYS A 326 -15.89 20.51 25.46
N VAL A 327 -15.92 21.00 24.23
CA VAL A 327 -15.02 20.61 23.13
C VAL A 327 -14.29 21.84 22.62
N LYS A 328 -13.00 21.70 22.30
CA LYS A 328 -12.18 22.77 21.75
C LYS A 328 -11.29 22.21 20.64
N ASP A 329 -11.39 22.78 19.45
CA ASP A 329 -10.63 22.41 18.25
C ASP A 329 -10.77 20.93 17.85
N ILE A 330 -11.97 20.37 18.03
CA ILE A 330 -12.27 18.95 17.73
C ILE A 330 -13.08 18.87 16.44
N PRO A 331 -12.78 17.97 15.49
CA PRO A 331 -13.61 17.70 14.31
C PRO A 331 -15.07 17.38 14.67
N TRP A 332 -16.05 17.92 13.94
CA TRP A 332 -17.46 17.74 14.28
C TRP A 332 -17.93 16.27 14.26
N ASP A 333 -17.34 15.44 13.40
CA ASP A 333 -17.60 14.01 13.29
C ASP A 333 -17.12 13.25 14.54
N GLN A 334 -15.98 13.68 15.12
CA GLN A 334 -15.50 13.19 16.40
C GLN A 334 -16.43 13.62 17.55
N ALA A 335 -16.86 14.88 17.56
CA ALA A 335 -17.76 15.38 18.59
C ALA A 335 -19.11 14.63 18.56
N LEU A 336 -19.66 14.39 17.37
CA LEU A 336 -20.89 13.62 17.19
C LEU A 336 -20.75 12.18 17.70
N ASP A 337 -19.66 11.49 17.38
CA ASP A 337 -19.37 10.14 17.86
C ASP A 337 -19.31 10.09 19.40
N VAL A 338 -18.63 11.05 20.03
CA VAL A 338 -18.58 11.16 21.50
C VAL A 338 -19.97 11.37 22.10
N VAL A 339 -20.79 12.25 21.52
CA VAL A 339 -22.17 12.50 21.97
C VAL A 339 -23.01 11.23 21.88
N MET A 340 -22.90 10.51 20.77
CA MET A 340 -23.61 9.26 20.55
C MET A 340 -23.20 8.16 21.54
N GLN A 341 -21.90 8.00 21.80
CA GLN A 341 -21.37 7.02 22.75
C GLN A 341 -21.82 7.30 24.19
N VAL A 342 -21.78 8.55 24.63
CA VAL A 342 -22.16 8.94 26.01
C VAL A 342 -23.64 8.67 26.29
N LYS A 343 -24.50 8.81 25.28
CA LYS A 343 -25.96 8.67 25.43
C LYS A 343 -26.53 7.39 24.83
N GLY A 344 -25.67 6.46 24.37
CA GLY A 344 -26.12 5.19 23.79
C GLY A 344 -26.96 5.36 22.53
N LEU A 345 -26.73 6.43 21.78
CA LEU A 345 -27.40 6.69 20.52
C LEU A 345 -26.70 5.95 19.39
N ASP A 346 -27.46 5.62 18.37
CA ASP A 346 -26.95 5.09 17.12
C ASP A 346 -27.55 5.88 15.95
N MET A 347 -26.89 5.83 14.79
CA MET A 347 -27.29 6.59 13.62
C MET A 347 -27.53 5.68 12.42
N ARG A 348 -28.42 6.13 11.53
CA ARG A 348 -28.69 5.51 10.22
C ARG A 348 -28.64 6.61 9.16
N LYS A 349 -27.74 6.46 8.20
CA LYS A 349 -27.67 7.37 7.06
C LYS A 349 -28.56 6.85 5.93
N ASN A 350 -29.46 7.69 5.45
CA ASN A 350 -30.25 7.43 4.25
C ASN A 350 -30.07 8.59 3.27
N GLY A 351 -29.16 8.42 2.31
CA GLY A 351 -28.78 9.47 1.36
C GLY A 351 -28.20 10.70 2.06
N THR A 352 -28.88 11.84 1.90
CA THR A 352 -28.49 13.15 2.47
C THR A 352 -28.96 13.34 3.92
N VAL A 353 -29.80 12.44 4.44
CA VAL A 353 -30.41 12.58 5.77
C VAL A 353 -29.80 11.56 6.73
N VAL A 354 -29.50 12.03 7.94
CA VAL A 354 -28.97 11.22 9.04
C VAL A 354 -30.04 11.09 10.11
N TRP A 355 -30.51 9.88 10.37
CA TRP A 355 -31.42 9.58 11.47
C TRP A 355 -30.64 9.18 12.71
N ILE A 356 -30.96 9.78 13.85
CA ILE A 356 -30.35 9.48 15.14
C ILE A 356 -31.43 9.09 16.12
N ALA A 357 -31.27 7.93 16.76
CA ALA A 357 -32.21 7.40 17.74
C ALA A 357 -31.47 6.54 18.77
N PRO A 358 -32.08 6.24 19.93
CA PRO A 358 -31.53 5.28 20.87
C PRO A 358 -31.28 3.93 20.18
N LYS A 359 -30.15 3.30 20.48
CA LYS A 359 -29.72 2.05 19.84
C LYS A 359 -30.79 0.96 19.88
N ASP A 360 -31.48 0.82 21.00
CA ASP A 360 -32.51 -0.21 21.20
C ASP A 360 -33.73 0.00 20.29
N GLU A 361 -34.10 1.25 20.02
CA GLU A 361 -35.20 1.56 19.10
C GLU A 361 -34.84 1.18 17.67
N LEU A 362 -33.63 1.56 17.23
CA LEU A 362 -33.16 1.23 15.88
C LEU A 362 -33.07 -0.27 15.66
N LEU A 363 -32.55 -1.02 16.64
CA LEU A 363 -32.49 -2.47 16.58
C LEU A 363 -33.89 -3.11 16.51
N THR A 364 -34.84 -2.57 17.26
CA THR A 364 -36.23 -3.08 17.26
C THR A 364 -36.91 -2.81 15.91
N LYS A 365 -36.74 -1.61 15.35
CA LYS A 365 -37.27 -1.27 14.02
C LYS A 365 -36.67 -2.15 12.93
N GLU A 366 -35.35 -2.33 12.94
CA GLU A 366 -34.64 -3.15 11.96
C GLU A 366 -35.08 -4.62 12.04
N LYS A 367 -35.25 -5.17 13.25
CA LYS A 367 -35.79 -6.51 13.44
C LYS A 367 -37.20 -6.65 12.86
N LEU A 368 -38.09 -5.69 13.16
CA LEU A 368 -39.47 -5.70 12.68
C LEU A 368 -39.55 -5.55 11.16
N GLU A 369 -38.72 -4.70 10.55
CA GLU A 369 -38.62 -4.58 9.10
C GLU A 369 -38.13 -5.87 8.43
N LEU A 370 -37.14 -6.55 9.03
CA LEU A 370 -36.64 -7.83 8.52
C LEU A 370 -37.69 -8.93 8.64
N GLU A 371 -38.43 -8.99 9.75
CA GLU A 371 -39.55 -9.92 9.92
C GLU A 371 -40.68 -9.65 8.92
N GLN A 372 -41.03 -8.38 8.68
CA GLN A 372 -42.02 -8.00 7.67
C GLN A 372 -41.56 -8.39 6.26
N LYS A 373 -40.30 -8.12 5.91
CA LYS A 373 -39.75 -8.55 4.61
C LYS A 373 -39.76 -10.06 4.47
N ALA A 374 -39.44 -10.80 5.52
CA ALA A 374 -39.52 -12.26 5.51
C ALA A 374 -40.96 -12.76 5.32
N GLN A 375 -41.94 -12.14 5.99
CA GLN A 375 -43.36 -12.46 5.83
C GLN A 375 -43.87 -12.13 4.42
N ILE A 376 -43.46 -11.00 3.84
CA ILE A 376 -43.82 -10.64 2.47
C ILE A 376 -43.23 -11.67 1.50
N ALA A 377 -41.94 -11.99 1.62
CA ALA A 377 -41.31 -13.03 0.80
C ALA A 377 -41.96 -14.41 0.96
N GLU A 378 -42.52 -14.71 2.15
CA GLU A 378 -43.30 -15.92 2.38
C GLU A 378 -44.68 -15.87 1.73
N LEU A 379 -45.34 -14.70 1.67
CA LEU A 379 -46.67 -14.52 1.08
C LEU A 379 -46.64 -14.25 -0.42
N GLU A 380 -45.47 -13.99 -1.00
CA GLU A 380 -45.31 -13.78 -2.43
C GLU A 380 -45.77 -15.01 -3.24
N PRO A 381 -46.52 -14.81 -4.34
CA PRO A 381 -46.99 -15.91 -5.17
C PRO A 381 -45.82 -16.55 -5.91
N LEU A 382 -45.75 -17.88 -5.85
CA LEU A 382 -44.75 -18.65 -6.59
C LEU A 382 -44.99 -18.50 -8.10
N LYS A 383 -43.92 -18.24 -8.85
CA LYS A 383 -43.92 -18.28 -10.31
C LYS A 383 -43.25 -19.55 -10.79
N THR A 384 -43.87 -20.18 -11.79
CA THR A 384 -43.29 -21.33 -12.50
C THR A 384 -42.78 -20.84 -13.84
N GLU A 385 -41.49 -21.02 -14.10
CA GLU A 385 -40.87 -20.73 -15.39
C GLU A 385 -40.22 -22.01 -15.94
N SER A 386 -40.44 -22.31 -17.21
CA SER A 386 -39.85 -23.45 -17.90
C SER A 386 -38.73 -22.99 -18.84
N PHE A 387 -37.54 -23.57 -18.71
CA PHE A 387 -36.40 -23.26 -19.56
C PHE A 387 -36.07 -24.45 -20.46
N GLN A 388 -35.91 -24.21 -21.77
CA GLN A 388 -35.46 -25.23 -22.71
C GLN A 388 -33.93 -25.30 -22.69
N LEU A 389 -33.38 -26.49 -22.42
CA LEU A 389 -31.95 -26.75 -22.43
C LEU A 389 -31.54 -27.31 -23.79
N ASN A 390 -30.55 -26.69 -24.44
CA ASN A 390 -30.12 -27.07 -25.80
C ASN A 390 -28.83 -27.90 -25.83
N TYR A 391 -28.01 -27.86 -24.78
CA TYR A 391 -26.64 -28.43 -24.81
C TYR A 391 -26.31 -29.34 -23.63
N GLU A 392 -27.16 -29.38 -22.60
CA GLU A 392 -26.93 -30.18 -21.40
C GLU A 392 -28.18 -30.91 -20.95
N LYS A 393 -27.99 -32.04 -20.26
CA LYS A 393 -29.10 -32.84 -19.72
C LYS A 393 -29.67 -32.18 -18.45
N ALA A 394 -30.99 -32.18 -18.31
CA ALA A 394 -31.69 -31.59 -17.17
C ALA A 394 -31.24 -32.14 -15.80
N ASP A 395 -30.81 -33.40 -15.75
CA ASP A 395 -30.30 -34.03 -14.52
C ASP A 395 -29.02 -33.36 -13.99
N ALA A 396 -28.17 -32.80 -14.86
CA ALA A 396 -26.95 -32.11 -14.45
C ALA A 396 -27.25 -30.80 -13.69
N PHE A 397 -28.44 -30.22 -13.89
CA PHE A 397 -28.85 -28.99 -13.23
C PHE A 397 -29.49 -29.22 -11.84
N LYS A 398 -29.91 -30.44 -11.51
CA LYS A 398 -30.49 -30.77 -10.19
C LYS A 398 -29.53 -30.48 -9.04
N THR A 399 -28.24 -30.66 -9.26
CA THR A 399 -27.17 -30.36 -8.29
C THR A 399 -26.95 -28.85 -8.12
N VAL A 400 -27.09 -28.07 -9.20
CA VAL A 400 -26.96 -26.60 -9.21
C VAL A 400 -28.19 -25.93 -8.60
N PHE A 401 -29.39 -26.49 -8.81
CA PHE A 401 -30.62 -26.03 -8.18
C PHE A 401 -30.82 -26.56 -6.74
N GLY A 402 -29.92 -27.43 -6.27
CA GLY A 402 -29.89 -27.94 -4.90
C GLY A 402 -31.05 -28.89 -4.56
N VAL A 403 -31.61 -29.58 -5.55
CA VAL A 403 -32.81 -30.44 -5.41
C VAL A 403 -32.51 -31.79 -4.75
N ASP A 404 -31.24 -32.21 -4.72
CA ASP A 404 -30.84 -33.58 -4.32
C ASP A 404 -29.98 -33.66 -3.05
N VAL A 405 -30.20 -32.78 -2.06
CA VAL A 405 -29.58 -32.96 -0.73
C VAL A 405 -30.65 -33.39 0.27
N GLY A 406 -30.84 -34.71 0.35
CA GLY A 406 -31.55 -35.37 1.43
C GLY A 406 -31.09 -34.86 2.80
N GLY A 407 -32.07 -34.64 3.69
CA GLY A 407 -31.94 -33.83 4.90
C GLY A 407 -30.78 -34.17 5.83
N GLY A 408 -30.28 -33.12 6.51
CA GLY A 408 -29.38 -33.25 7.64
C GLY A 408 -28.45 -32.06 7.85
N GLY A 409 -28.95 -31.02 8.53
CA GLY A 409 -28.15 -30.18 9.44
C GLY A 409 -27.16 -29.15 8.85
N GLY A 410 -27.18 -27.96 9.44
CA GLY A 410 -25.99 -27.09 9.52
C GLY A 410 -25.99 -25.89 8.58
N GLY A 411 -26.15 -24.71 9.17
CA GLY A 411 -26.09 -23.42 8.49
C GLY A 411 -24.80 -23.20 7.72
N GLY A 412 -24.94 -22.70 6.50
CA GLY A 412 -23.87 -22.26 5.62
C GLY A 412 -24.49 -21.97 4.26
N GLY A 413 -24.48 -20.70 3.84
CA GLY A 413 -25.16 -20.21 2.65
C GLY A 413 -24.80 -21.03 1.40
N LYS A 414 -25.71 -21.93 1.00
CA LYS A 414 -25.66 -22.62 -0.28
C LYS A 414 -26.38 -21.72 -1.29
N ASN A 415 -25.73 -21.43 -2.41
CA ASN A 415 -26.32 -20.73 -3.56
C ASN A 415 -27.47 -21.57 -4.14
N ARG A 416 -28.65 -21.52 -3.51
CA ARG A 416 -29.87 -22.08 -4.07
C ARG A 416 -30.52 -21.01 -4.92
N LEU A 417 -30.65 -21.29 -6.22
CA LEU A 417 -31.33 -20.41 -7.17
C LEU A 417 -32.86 -20.37 -6.94
N LEU A 418 -33.41 -21.39 -6.28
CA LEU A 418 -34.81 -21.46 -5.87
C LEU A 418 -35.04 -20.83 -4.49
N SER A 419 -36.21 -20.21 -4.34
CA SER A 419 -36.69 -19.75 -3.03
C SER A 419 -36.83 -20.94 -2.04
N PRO A 420 -36.89 -20.70 -0.72
CA PRO A 420 -37.19 -21.74 0.26
C PRO A 420 -38.45 -22.56 0.03
N ARG A 421 -39.39 -22.02 -0.75
CA ARG A 421 -40.67 -22.64 -1.12
C ARG A 421 -40.67 -23.18 -2.56
N GLY A 422 -39.59 -22.99 -3.31
CA GLY A 422 -39.47 -23.40 -4.70
C GLY A 422 -39.03 -24.85 -4.87
N SER A 423 -39.60 -25.53 -5.85
CA SER A 423 -39.21 -26.84 -6.37
C SER A 423 -38.82 -26.70 -7.84
N ALA A 424 -37.88 -27.52 -8.32
CA ALA A 424 -37.45 -27.58 -9.73
C ALA A 424 -37.77 -28.93 -10.36
#